data_AF-A0A962CJF3-F1
#
_entry.id   AF-A0A962CJF3-F1
#
_cell.length_a   1.000
_cell.length_b   1.000
_cell.length_c   1.000
_cell.angle_alpha   90.00
_cell.angle_beta   90.00
_cell.angle_gamma   90.00
#
_symmetry.space_group_name_H-M   'P 1'
#
loop_
_entity.id
_entity.type
_entity.pdbx_description
1 polymer ?
#
loop_
_entity_poly.entity_id
_entity_poly.type
_entity_poly.pdbx_seq_one_letter_code
_entity_poly.pdbx_strand_id
1 'polypeptide(L)'
;MDSVAGLQSALTTAAANGQGDTINVVAGTYALTMPLTATVSDNLSVVVVGSWNPGCSVRNAGATVLDGQQQTAVLDIRAQGSSAPGLGIAYLNVTRGYQDAAGSHAGAGAALYTAGPVNVENCSFYANHHDGSFAGGLYAYSGPGSVLTVRNNVFLDNVAAGVGAAYLTANGGPAHVHGNTVVFNQLTGTSVVGGILAAGPGTYELANNLFWQNTGGDLFNSAGLGSGSLALYNNDIGPVLGAAASAGSGNFSRDPQFAAGLLNLRLRSSSPLVNAGDNAPAGGIGDYDVTGARRLQGAGVDIGAYESDVLFFHGFELP
;
A
#
# COMPACT_ATOMS: atom_id res chain seq x y z
N MET A 1 18.06 12.18 1.90
CA MET A 1 18.97 11.03 1.68
C MET A 1 19.01 10.68 0.21
N ASP A 2 20.20 10.62 -0.39
CA ASP A 2 20.45 10.46 -1.83
C ASP A 2 21.31 9.22 -2.17
N SER A 3 21.58 8.37 -1.18
CA SER A 3 22.29 7.10 -1.35
C SER A 3 21.72 6.01 -0.44
N VAL A 4 21.98 4.74 -0.78
CA VAL A 4 21.58 3.57 0.03
C VAL A 4 22.19 3.64 1.44
N ALA A 5 23.50 3.90 1.52
CA ALA A 5 24.19 4.02 2.81
C ALA A 5 23.67 5.19 3.64
N GLY A 6 23.39 6.33 2.99
CA GLY A 6 22.79 7.48 3.67
C GLY A 6 21.38 7.20 4.20
N LEU A 7 20.56 6.48 3.43
CA LEU A 7 19.22 6.07 3.87
C LEU A 7 19.28 5.09 5.05
N GLN A 8 20.15 4.08 5.00
CA GLN A 8 20.34 3.17 6.14
C GLN A 8 20.86 3.91 7.38
N SER A 9 21.81 4.83 7.21
CA SER A 9 22.31 5.64 8.33
C SER A 9 21.20 6.49 8.95
N ALA A 10 20.34 7.09 8.12
CA ALA A 10 19.20 7.89 8.59
C ALA A 10 18.20 7.04 9.40
N LEU A 11 17.91 5.84 8.92
CA LEU A 11 17.06 4.87 9.63
C LEU A 11 17.65 4.47 10.98
N THR A 12 18.95 4.20 11.03
CA THR A 12 19.65 3.88 12.29
C THR A 12 19.64 5.05 13.27
N THR A 13 19.83 6.29 12.79
CA THR A 13 19.75 7.49 13.64
C THR A 13 18.32 7.71 14.15
N ALA A 14 17.32 7.61 13.28
CA ALA A 14 15.92 7.81 13.61
C ALA A 14 15.36 6.80 14.63
N ALA A 15 16.00 5.63 14.76
CA ALA A 15 15.57 4.60 15.68
C ALA A 15 15.90 4.87 17.16
N ALA A 16 16.77 5.87 17.44
CA ALA A 16 17.36 6.06 18.77
C ALA A 16 17.81 7.50 19.09
N ASN A 17 17.46 8.51 18.30
CA ASN A 17 17.91 9.89 18.53
C ASN A 17 17.06 10.65 19.56
N GLY A 18 15.96 10.06 20.04
CA GLY A 18 15.06 10.69 21.00
C GLY A 18 14.17 11.77 20.38
N GLN A 19 13.94 11.72 19.07
CA GLN A 19 13.05 12.61 18.31
C GLN A 19 12.11 11.80 17.41
N GLY A 20 11.00 12.41 17.00
CA GLY A 20 10.20 11.87 15.89
C GLY A 20 10.84 12.26 14.57
N ASP A 21 10.99 11.30 13.66
CA ASP A 21 11.77 11.48 12.44
C ASP A 21 10.93 11.39 11.16
N THR A 22 11.21 12.31 10.26
CA THR A 22 10.82 12.22 8.85
C THR A 22 12.06 12.15 7.98
N ILE A 23 12.26 11.01 7.32
CA ILE A 23 13.39 10.74 6.44
C ILE A 23 12.96 11.07 5.01
N ASN A 24 13.38 12.23 4.53
CA ASN A 24 13.16 12.65 3.15
C ASN A 24 14.19 12.00 2.21
N VAL A 25 13.70 11.25 1.23
CA VAL A 25 14.51 10.50 0.26
C VAL A 25 14.40 11.16 -1.12
N VAL A 26 15.56 11.44 -1.70
CA VAL A 26 15.66 12.09 -3.01
C VAL A 26 15.13 11.14 -4.10
N ALA A 27 14.57 11.70 -5.17
CA ALA A 27 14.20 10.94 -6.35
C ALA A 27 15.44 10.28 -6.97
N GLY A 28 15.30 9.02 -7.37
CA GLY A 28 16.42 8.19 -7.83
C GLY A 28 16.17 6.72 -7.55
N THR A 29 17.01 5.87 -8.13
CA THR A 29 16.96 4.42 -7.94
C THR A 29 18.06 3.97 -6.97
N TYR A 30 17.63 3.27 -5.93
CA TYR A 30 18.44 2.78 -4.83
C TYR A 30 18.51 1.25 -4.93
N ALA A 31 19.53 0.76 -5.63
CA ALA A 31 19.77 -0.67 -5.80
C ALA A 31 20.33 -1.27 -4.50
N LEU A 32 19.55 -2.13 -3.84
CA LEU A 32 19.87 -2.71 -2.54
C LEU A 32 20.55 -4.06 -2.69
N THR A 33 21.58 -4.29 -1.89
CA THR A 33 22.23 -5.60 -1.73
C THR A 33 21.92 -6.25 -0.38
N MET A 34 21.29 -5.50 0.53
CA MET A 34 20.78 -5.94 1.82
C MET A 34 19.50 -5.13 2.15
N PRO A 35 18.62 -5.62 3.04
CA PRO A 35 17.42 -4.89 3.39
C PRO A 35 17.74 -3.59 4.13
N LEU A 36 16.95 -2.56 3.89
CA LEU A 36 16.92 -1.38 4.74
C LEU A 36 16.16 -1.72 6.03
N THR A 37 16.79 -1.58 7.18
CA THR A 37 16.19 -2.00 8.45
C THR A 37 16.28 -0.95 9.54
N ALA A 38 15.26 -0.90 10.40
CA ALA A 38 15.27 -0.13 11.63
C ALA A 38 14.46 -0.82 12.73
N THR A 39 15.02 -0.86 13.95
CA THR A 39 14.29 -1.23 15.17
C THR A 39 14.22 -0.01 16.07
N VAL A 40 13.09 0.70 16.01
CA VAL A 40 12.82 1.91 16.78
C VAL A 40 12.71 1.56 18.26
N SER A 41 13.54 2.22 19.07
CA SER A 41 13.76 1.92 20.49
C SER A 41 13.49 3.09 21.43
N ASP A 42 13.52 4.32 20.92
CA ASP A 42 13.17 5.54 21.66
C ASP A 42 11.65 5.79 21.73
N ASN A 43 10.87 4.95 21.05
CA ASN A 43 9.42 4.99 20.97
C ASN A 43 8.84 6.26 20.35
N LEU A 44 9.54 6.83 19.38
CA LEU A 44 9.07 7.97 18.61
C LEU A 44 8.80 7.59 17.15
N SER A 45 8.00 8.39 16.46
CA SER A 45 7.51 8.04 15.12
C SER A 45 8.62 8.10 14.08
N VAL A 46 8.64 7.14 13.14
CA VAL A 46 9.54 7.16 11.98
C VAL A 46 8.73 7.11 10.70
N VAL A 47 8.93 8.10 9.84
CA VAL A 47 8.26 8.20 8.54
C VAL A 47 9.29 8.34 7.41
N VAL A 48 9.18 7.52 6.36
CA VAL A 48 10.05 7.62 5.16
C VAL A 48 9.25 8.20 4.00
N VAL A 49 9.75 9.26 3.38
CA VAL A 49 9.03 9.99 2.34
C VAL A 49 9.91 10.14 1.10
N GLY A 50 9.47 9.62 -0.04
CA GLY A 50 10.18 9.74 -1.31
C GLY A 50 9.84 10.99 -2.12
N SER A 51 10.36 11.01 -3.35
CA SER A 51 10.09 11.98 -4.40
C SER A 51 10.61 13.40 -4.13
N TRP A 52 11.68 13.53 -3.33
CA TRP A 52 12.31 14.83 -3.07
C TRP A 52 13.37 15.22 -4.11
N ASN A 53 13.57 16.50 -4.34
CA ASN A 53 14.70 16.99 -5.13
C ASN A 53 16.04 16.87 -4.36
N PRO A 54 17.20 16.95 -5.03
CA PRO A 54 18.49 17.11 -4.35
C PRO A 54 18.44 18.29 -3.36
N GLY A 55 18.83 18.04 -2.12
CA GLY A 55 18.72 19.02 -1.02
C GLY A 55 17.38 19.03 -0.28
N CYS A 56 16.41 18.20 -0.67
CA CYS A 56 15.12 18.01 0.02
C CYS A 56 14.33 19.31 0.29
N SER A 57 14.32 20.24 -0.66
CA SER A 57 13.57 21.51 -0.55
C SER A 57 12.19 21.47 -1.20
N VAL A 58 11.95 20.54 -2.13
CA VAL A 58 10.70 20.42 -2.91
C VAL A 58 10.36 18.94 -3.15
N ARG A 59 9.07 18.57 -3.03
CA ARG A 59 8.53 17.24 -3.42
C ARG A 59 8.11 17.19 -4.89
N ASN A 60 7.85 15.98 -5.38
CA ASN A 60 7.45 15.66 -6.76
C ASN A 60 8.57 15.87 -7.78
N ALA A 61 9.82 15.61 -7.37
CA ALA A 61 11.00 15.75 -8.22
C ALA A 61 11.29 14.52 -9.11
N GLY A 62 10.34 13.58 -9.19
CA GLY A 62 10.50 12.27 -9.81
C GLY A 62 10.31 11.12 -8.81
N ALA A 63 10.45 9.88 -9.28
CA ALA A 63 10.24 8.70 -8.45
C ALA A 63 11.45 8.38 -7.55
N THR A 64 11.19 8.06 -6.28
CA THR A 64 12.15 7.32 -5.44
C THR A 64 11.87 5.83 -5.56
N VAL A 65 12.82 5.07 -6.09
CA VAL A 65 12.73 3.62 -6.29
C VAL A 65 13.69 2.91 -5.35
N LEU A 66 13.14 2.11 -4.44
CA LEU A 66 13.89 1.19 -3.59
C LEU A 66 13.81 -0.19 -4.23
N ASP A 67 14.95 -0.72 -4.65
CA ASP A 67 15.02 -1.87 -5.54
C ASP A 67 15.81 -3.01 -4.90
N GLY A 68 15.13 -4.09 -4.52
CA GLY A 68 15.72 -5.28 -3.91
C GLY A 68 16.49 -6.18 -4.88
N GLN A 69 16.49 -5.87 -6.19
CA GLN A 69 17.20 -6.59 -7.25
C GLN A 69 16.88 -8.09 -7.37
N GLN A 70 15.74 -8.53 -6.83
CA GLN A 70 15.35 -9.93 -6.62
C GLN A 70 16.35 -10.72 -5.77
N GLN A 71 17.05 -10.05 -4.86
CA GLN A 71 18.08 -10.65 -4.02
C GLN A 71 17.82 -10.45 -2.53
N THR A 72 17.08 -9.41 -2.15
CA THR A 72 16.86 -9.04 -0.76
C THR A 72 15.47 -8.46 -0.55
N ALA A 73 14.94 -8.56 0.68
CA ALA A 73 13.83 -7.70 1.08
C ALA A 73 14.23 -6.23 0.94
N VAL A 74 13.26 -5.34 0.74
CA VAL A 74 13.55 -3.92 0.51
C VAL A 74 13.58 -3.14 1.82
N LEU A 75 12.50 -3.14 2.59
CA LEU A 75 12.36 -2.30 3.79
C LEU A 75 11.69 -3.04 4.96
N ASP A 76 12.30 -3.04 6.15
CA ASP A 76 11.69 -3.58 7.37
C ASP A 76 11.90 -2.61 8.55
N ILE A 77 10.83 -1.93 8.96
CA ILE A 77 10.84 -1.01 10.10
C ILE A 77 9.95 -1.58 11.19
N ARG A 78 10.55 -1.82 12.36
CA ARG A 78 9.87 -2.33 13.54
C ARG A 78 10.00 -1.35 14.68
N ALA A 79 8.97 -1.20 15.49
CA ALA A 79 9.04 -0.49 16.74
C ALA A 79 8.65 -1.43 17.89
N GLN A 80 9.56 -1.60 18.83
CA GLN A 80 9.44 -2.55 19.93
C GLN A 80 9.33 -1.78 21.25
N GLY A 81 8.11 -1.47 21.68
CA GLY A 81 7.86 -0.80 22.95
C GLY A 81 6.38 -0.50 23.19
N SER A 82 6.03 -0.26 24.45
CA SER A 82 4.65 -0.05 24.90
C SER A 82 4.08 1.34 24.56
N SER A 83 4.93 2.28 24.13
CA SER A 83 4.55 3.67 23.83
C SER A 83 3.94 3.87 22.43
N ALA A 84 3.77 2.78 21.67
CA ALA A 84 2.99 2.75 20.43
C ALA A 84 3.40 3.83 19.39
N PRO A 85 4.69 3.93 18.99
CA PRO A 85 5.13 4.91 18.00
C PRO A 85 4.50 4.67 16.62
N GLY A 86 4.19 5.76 15.92
CA GLY A 86 3.68 5.67 14.55
C GLY A 86 4.77 5.32 13.54
N LEU A 87 4.48 4.43 12.61
CA LEU A 87 5.35 4.15 11.46
C LEU A 87 4.66 4.58 10.17
N GLY A 88 5.42 5.08 9.21
CA GLY A 88 4.84 5.37 7.91
C GLY A 88 5.81 5.41 6.74
N ILE A 89 5.26 5.18 5.56
CA ILE A 89 5.95 5.35 4.29
C ILE A 89 5.05 6.05 3.29
N ALA A 90 5.62 6.96 2.50
CA ALA A 90 4.88 7.63 1.45
C ALA A 90 5.73 7.97 0.21
N TYR A 91 5.09 7.96 -0.97
CA TYR A 91 5.71 8.35 -2.24
C TYR A 91 6.96 7.52 -2.62
N LEU A 92 6.92 6.21 -2.31
CA LEU A 92 7.98 5.25 -2.62
C LEU A 92 7.54 4.23 -3.68
N ASN A 93 8.48 3.85 -4.53
CA ASN A 93 8.35 2.71 -5.43
C ASN A 93 9.22 1.58 -4.87
N VAL A 94 8.59 0.54 -4.32
CA VAL A 94 9.24 -0.60 -3.67
C VAL A 94 9.14 -1.80 -4.61
N THR A 95 10.28 -2.24 -5.13
CA THR A 95 10.28 -3.23 -6.21
C THR A 95 11.36 -4.27 -6.09
N ARG A 96 11.11 -5.42 -6.74
CA ARG A 96 12.05 -6.53 -6.86
C ARG A 96 12.60 -6.95 -5.50
N GLY A 97 11.81 -6.80 -4.44
CA GLY A 97 12.09 -7.38 -3.14
C GLY A 97 12.03 -8.91 -3.24
N TYR A 98 12.94 -9.61 -2.58
CA TYR A 98 12.95 -11.06 -2.51
C TYR A 98 13.13 -11.54 -1.06
N GLN A 99 12.25 -12.43 -0.62
CA GLN A 99 12.40 -13.19 0.61
C GLN A 99 12.23 -14.67 0.35
N ASP A 100 13.22 -15.45 0.77
CA ASP A 100 13.08 -16.90 0.79
C ASP A 100 12.18 -17.35 1.96
N ALA A 101 11.79 -18.63 1.96
CA ALA A 101 10.92 -19.17 3.01
C ALA A 101 11.58 -19.28 4.39
N ALA A 102 12.92 -19.21 4.47
CA ALA A 102 13.69 -19.29 5.71
C ALA A 102 13.97 -17.90 6.33
N GLY A 103 13.71 -16.84 5.57
CA GLY A 103 13.95 -15.47 5.98
C GLY A 103 13.01 -14.96 7.07
N SER A 104 13.45 -13.88 7.73
CA SER A 104 12.79 -13.33 8.91
C SER A 104 11.94 -12.07 8.66
N HIS A 105 11.88 -11.59 7.41
CA HIS A 105 11.18 -10.35 7.06
C HIS A 105 9.79 -10.70 6.57
N ALA A 106 8.76 -10.15 7.23
CA ALA A 106 7.37 -10.49 6.94
C ALA A 106 6.83 -9.84 5.63
N GLY A 107 7.64 -9.08 4.90
CA GLY A 107 7.29 -8.56 3.59
C GLY A 107 8.52 -8.51 2.70
N ALA A 108 8.42 -9.01 1.46
CA ALA A 108 9.54 -8.93 0.52
C ALA A 108 9.74 -7.50 0.02
N GLY A 109 8.64 -6.79 -0.27
CA GLY A 109 8.66 -5.35 -0.51
C GLY A 109 8.91 -4.59 0.80
N ALA A 110 7.87 -4.39 1.61
CA ALA A 110 8.01 -3.68 2.88
C ALA A 110 7.34 -4.40 4.06
N ALA A 111 7.91 -4.23 5.24
CA ALA A 111 7.33 -4.62 6.52
C ALA A 111 7.32 -3.42 7.49
N LEU A 112 6.14 -3.06 7.99
CA LEU A 112 5.96 -2.08 9.06
C LEU A 112 5.28 -2.76 10.25
N TYR A 113 5.95 -2.81 11.40
CA TYR A 113 5.44 -3.45 12.60
C TYR A 113 5.55 -2.53 13.80
N THR A 114 4.42 -2.12 14.38
CA THR A 114 4.42 -1.31 15.60
C THR A 114 3.18 -1.55 16.46
N ALA A 115 3.28 -1.27 17.75
CA ALA A 115 2.11 -1.16 18.63
C ALA A 115 1.27 0.11 18.34
N GLY A 116 1.84 1.07 17.61
CA GLY A 116 1.23 2.35 17.23
C GLY A 116 0.52 2.34 15.88
N PRO A 117 0.15 3.52 15.38
CA PRO A 117 -0.48 3.66 14.08
C PRO A 117 0.49 3.37 12.94
N VAL A 118 -0.05 2.88 11.82
CA VAL A 118 0.71 2.66 10.58
C VAL A 118 0.06 3.45 9.44
N ASN A 119 0.85 4.22 8.68
CA ASN A 119 0.39 4.95 7.50
C ASN A 119 1.21 4.59 6.26
N VAL A 120 0.56 4.01 5.25
CA VAL A 120 1.14 3.69 3.94
C VAL A 120 0.34 4.41 2.86
N GLU A 121 0.95 5.40 2.22
CA GLU A 121 0.24 6.30 1.31
C GLU A 121 1.02 6.61 0.03
N ASN A 122 0.35 6.59 -1.13
CA ASN A 122 0.95 6.95 -2.42
C ASN A 122 2.22 6.14 -2.75
N CYS A 123 2.27 4.87 -2.35
CA CYS A 123 3.37 3.97 -2.66
C CYS A 123 3.00 2.99 -3.79
N SER A 124 4.01 2.50 -4.51
CA SER A 124 3.85 1.40 -5.46
C SER A 124 4.70 0.21 -5.02
N PHE A 125 4.08 -0.94 -4.79
CA PHE A 125 4.73 -2.21 -4.48
C PHE A 125 4.58 -3.12 -5.70
N TYR A 126 5.67 -3.41 -6.39
CA TYR A 126 5.58 -4.21 -7.62
C TYR A 126 6.74 -5.17 -7.85
N ALA A 127 6.42 -6.32 -8.44
CA ALA A 127 7.39 -7.38 -8.73
C ALA A 127 8.18 -7.84 -7.48
N ASN A 128 7.57 -7.79 -6.30
CA ASN A 128 8.16 -8.32 -5.07
C ASN A 128 7.76 -9.78 -4.88
N HIS A 129 8.65 -10.59 -4.33
CA HIS A 129 8.51 -12.04 -4.26
C HIS A 129 8.80 -12.58 -2.85
N HIS A 130 7.85 -13.30 -2.26
CA HIS A 130 8.02 -13.93 -0.94
C HIS A 130 7.71 -15.44 -0.97
N ASP A 131 8.72 -16.30 -0.81
CA ASP A 131 8.55 -17.77 -0.85
C ASP A 131 7.91 -18.37 0.42
N GLY A 132 7.89 -17.62 1.52
CA GLY A 132 7.23 -18.03 2.78
C GLY A 132 5.78 -17.57 2.93
N SER A 133 5.25 -17.66 4.16
CA SER A 133 3.82 -17.47 4.47
C SER A 133 3.33 -16.02 4.56
N PHE A 134 4.19 -15.03 4.27
CA PHE A 134 3.81 -13.62 4.38
C PHE A 134 3.58 -12.96 3.00
N ALA A 135 3.64 -11.63 2.96
CA ALA A 135 3.23 -10.85 1.79
C ALA A 135 4.38 -10.62 0.80
N GLY A 136 4.08 -10.70 -0.49
CA GLY A 136 4.99 -10.26 -1.54
C GLY A 136 5.22 -8.75 -1.46
N GLY A 137 4.15 -7.96 -1.50
CA GLY A 137 4.23 -6.49 -1.48
C GLY A 137 4.46 -5.88 -0.09
N LEU A 138 3.43 -5.91 0.75
CA LEU A 138 3.44 -5.20 2.04
C LEU A 138 2.96 -6.09 3.19
N TYR A 139 3.69 -6.07 4.30
CA TYR A 139 3.20 -6.48 5.60
C TYR A 139 3.07 -5.27 6.51
N ALA A 140 1.88 -5.05 7.07
CA ALA A 140 1.62 -3.94 7.97
C ALA A 140 0.89 -4.44 9.22
N TYR A 141 1.47 -4.15 10.39
CA TYR A 141 0.88 -4.44 11.69
C TYR A 141 0.72 -3.16 12.50
N SER A 142 -0.52 -2.85 12.86
CA SER A 142 -0.91 -1.81 13.80
C SER A 142 -1.42 -2.43 15.10
N GLY A 143 -0.91 -1.95 16.22
CA GLY A 143 -1.18 -2.52 17.54
C GLY A 143 -2.55 -2.19 18.15
N PRO A 144 -2.76 -2.60 19.41
CA PRO A 144 -4.01 -2.46 20.14
C PRO A 144 -4.65 -1.07 20.04
N GLY A 145 -5.83 -0.97 19.43
CA GLY A 145 -6.60 0.28 19.31
C GLY A 145 -6.01 1.34 18.38
N SER A 146 -4.87 1.04 17.73
CA SER A 146 -4.17 1.97 16.83
C SER A 146 -4.73 1.92 15.41
N VAL A 147 -4.64 3.06 14.70
CA VAL A 147 -5.15 3.20 13.33
C VAL A 147 -4.17 2.60 12.31
N LEU A 148 -4.67 1.75 11.42
CA LEU A 148 -3.97 1.32 10.21
C LEU A 148 -4.53 2.08 9.00
N THR A 149 -3.70 2.81 8.26
CA THR A 149 -4.09 3.48 7.01
C THR A 149 -3.24 2.96 5.86
N VAL A 150 -3.89 2.44 4.82
CA VAL A 150 -3.26 1.98 3.58
C VAL A 150 -4.07 2.56 2.43
N ARG A 151 -3.61 3.68 1.86
CA ARG A 151 -4.39 4.38 0.83
C ARG A 151 -3.60 4.85 -0.38
N ASN A 152 -4.28 4.95 -1.51
CA ASN A 152 -3.70 5.47 -2.76
C ASN A 152 -2.44 4.72 -3.21
N ASN A 153 -2.34 3.43 -2.87
CA ASN A 153 -1.20 2.60 -3.22
C ASN A 153 -1.49 1.73 -4.43
N VAL A 154 -0.43 1.33 -5.12
CA VAL A 154 -0.47 0.33 -6.18
C VAL A 154 0.21 -0.95 -5.68
N PHE A 155 -0.46 -2.09 -5.84
CA PHE A 155 0.10 -3.42 -5.64
C PHE A 155 0.00 -4.18 -6.95
N LEU A 156 1.14 -4.34 -7.63
CA LEU A 156 1.20 -4.83 -9.00
C LEU A 156 2.15 -6.02 -9.13
N ASP A 157 1.65 -7.16 -9.60
CA ASP A 157 2.51 -8.31 -9.95
C ASP A 157 3.44 -8.75 -8.80
N ASN A 158 2.95 -8.65 -7.55
CA ASN A 158 3.66 -9.24 -6.42
C ASN A 158 3.33 -10.74 -6.35
N VAL A 159 4.32 -11.54 -5.99
CA VAL A 159 4.24 -12.99 -5.95
C VAL A 159 4.50 -13.45 -4.52
N ALA A 160 3.68 -14.35 -3.99
CA ALA A 160 3.99 -14.97 -2.71
C ALA A 160 3.39 -16.37 -2.56
N ALA A 161 4.00 -17.18 -1.69
CA ALA A 161 3.36 -18.42 -1.25
C ALA A 161 2.21 -18.15 -0.25
N GLY A 162 2.31 -17.06 0.53
CA GLY A 162 1.34 -16.63 1.54
C GLY A 162 0.28 -15.66 1.02
N VAL A 163 0.64 -14.39 0.76
CA VAL A 163 -0.30 -13.36 0.31
C VAL A 163 0.35 -12.55 -0.81
N GLY A 164 -0.24 -12.50 -2.00
CA GLY A 164 0.39 -11.82 -3.13
C GLY A 164 0.66 -10.34 -2.86
N ALA A 165 -0.40 -9.55 -2.63
CA ALA A 165 -0.30 -8.10 -2.50
C ALA A 165 0.09 -7.63 -1.10
N ALA A 166 -0.83 -7.72 -0.13
CA ALA A 166 -0.62 -7.15 1.20
C ALA A 166 -1.27 -7.95 2.33
N TYR A 167 -0.52 -8.14 3.41
CA TYR A 167 -0.99 -8.70 4.66
C TYR A 167 -1.13 -7.56 5.67
N LEU A 168 -2.37 -7.18 5.92
CA LEU A 168 -2.76 -6.09 6.81
C LEU A 168 -3.29 -6.66 8.12
N THR A 169 -2.69 -6.26 9.24
CA THR A 169 -3.11 -6.64 10.58
C THR A 169 -3.43 -5.40 11.41
N ALA A 170 -4.68 -5.26 11.81
CA ALA A 170 -5.15 -4.24 12.73
C ALA A 170 -5.63 -4.92 14.00
N ASN A 171 -5.01 -4.58 15.13
CA ASN A 171 -5.32 -5.20 16.41
C ASN A 171 -6.34 -4.34 17.18
N GLY A 172 -7.63 -4.47 16.86
CA GLY A 172 -8.71 -3.81 17.61
C GLY A 172 -8.93 -2.32 17.34
N GLY A 173 -8.07 -1.66 16.56
CA GLY A 173 -8.29 -0.31 16.04
C GLY A 173 -8.94 -0.30 14.64
N PRO A 174 -9.27 0.89 14.11
CA PRO A 174 -9.80 1.03 12.76
C PRO A 174 -8.70 0.82 11.70
N ALA A 175 -9.07 0.19 10.60
CA ALA A 175 -8.22 0.00 9.42
C ALA A 175 -8.89 0.61 8.19
N HIS A 176 -8.27 1.63 7.64
CA HIS A 176 -8.71 2.39 6.47
C HIS A 176 -7.90 1.97 5.25
N VAL A 177 -8.51 1.22 4.34
CA VAL A 177 -7.84 0.70 3.15
C VAL A 177 -8.53 1.30 1.93
N HIS A 178 -8.06 2.45 1.44
CA HIS A 178 -8.82 3.24 0.48
C HIS A 178 -8.10 3.57 -0.82
N GLY A 179 -8.82 3.56 -1.94
CA GLY A 179 -8.27 4.09 -3.19
C GLY A 179 -7.04 3.34 -3.68
N ASN A 180 -6.87 2.05 -3.33
CA ASN A 180 -5.72 1.27 -3.79
C ASN A 180 -6.04 0.58 -5.12
N THR A 181 -5.03 0.36 -5.96
CA THR A 181 -5.12 -0.52 -7.14
C THR A 181 -4.30 -1.77 -6.88
N VAL A 182 -4.96 -2.92 -6.79
CA VAL A 182 -4.41 -4.23 -6.44
C VAL A 182 -4.62 -5.19 -7.60
N VAL A 183 -3.60 -5.37 -8.43
CA VAL A 183 -3.76 -6.06 -9.71
C VAL A 183 -2.65 -7.04 -10.03
N PHE A 184 -3.01 -8.12 -10.70
CA PHE A 184 -2.09 -9.15 -11.21
C PHE A 184 -1.20 -9.80 -10.13
N ASN A 185 -1.58 -9.74 -8.85
CA ASN A 185 -0.80 -10.36 -7.79
C ASN A 185 -1.05 -11.88 -7.76
N GLN A 186 0.01 -12.65 -7.54
CA GLN A 186 0.02 -14.08 -7.80
C GLN A 186 0.35 -14.90 -6.55
N LEU A 187 -0.17 -16.12 -6.54
CA LEU A 187 0.15 -17.12 -5.54
C LEU A 187 0.99 -18.23 -6.14
N THR A 188 2.05 -18.63 -5.43
CA THR A 188 2.87 -19.81 -5.76
C THR A 188 2.66 -20.96 -4.79
N GLY A 189 2.03 -20.69 -3.64
CA GLY A 189 1.75 -21.66 -2.59
C GLY A 189 0.29 -22.11 -2.53
N THR A 190 -0.11 -22.72 -1.41
CA THR A 190 -1.46 -23.23 -1.18
C THR A 190 -2.39 -22.23 -0.49
N SER A 191 -1.98 -20.97 -0.37
CA SER A 191 -2.85 -19.91 0.13
C SER A 191 -4.01 -19.67 -0.84
N VAL A 192 -4.93 -18.80 -0.42
CA VAL A 192 -6.20 -18.56 -1.14
C VAL A 192 -6.35 -17.12 -1.62
N VAL A 193 -5.43 -16.22 -1.29
CA VAL A 193 -5.56 -14.78 -1.58
C VAL A 193 -4.30 -14.17 -2.21
N GLY A 194 -4.38 -13.87 -3.50
CA GLY A 194 -3.37 -13.09 -4.22
C GLY A 194 -3.49 -11.60 -3.95
N GLY A 195 -4.70 -11.10 -3.66
CA GLY A 195 -4.92 -9.71 -3.28
C GLY A 195 -4.55 -9.41 -1.81
N ILE A 196 -5.49 -8.83 -1.07
CA ILE A 196 -5.25 -8.38 0.32
C ILE A 196 -5.76 -9.39 1.35
N LEU A 197 -4.97 -9.66 2.38
CA LEU A 197 -5.41 -10.32 3.60
C LEU A 197 -5.69 -9.27 4.68
N ALA A 198 -6.93 -9.18 5.13
CA ALA A 198 -7.34 -8.38 6.28
C ALA A 198 -7.42 -9.27 7.53
N ALA A 199 -6.62 -8.96 8.55
CA ALA A 199 -6.43 -9.81 9.72
C ALA A 199 -6.45 -9.08 11.07
N GLY A 200 -6.59 -9.85 12.14
CA GLY A 200 -6.69 -9.33 13.50
C GLY A 200 -8.08 -8.78 13.85
N PRO A 201 -8.34 -8.52 15.14
CA PRO A 201 -9.66 -8.14 15.64
C PRO A 201 -10.05 -6.67 15.37
N GLY A 202 -9.43 -6.00 14.39
CA GLY A 202 -9.74 -4.63 14.01
C GLY A 202 -11.03 -4.48 13.21
N THR A 203 -11.45 -3.23 13.01
CA THR A 203 -12.59 -2.86 12.17
C THR A 203 -12.09 -2.32 10.84
N TYR A 204 -12.27 -3.08 9.76
CA TYR A 204 -11.81 -2.73 8.43
C TYR A 204 -12.88 -1.98 7.65
N GLU A 205 -12.51 -0.86 7.05
CA GLU A 205 -13.26 -0.21 5.97
C GLU A 205 -12.39 -0.22 4.71
N LEU A 206 -12.87 -0.91 3.68
CA LEU A 206 -12.28 -0.88 2.35
C LEU A 206 -13.19 -0.04 1.46
N ALA A 207 -12.66 1.07 0.95
CA ALA A 207 -13.41 1.98 0.10
C ALA A 207 -12.65 2.36 -1.17
N ASN A 208 -13.34 2.47 -2.31
CA ASN A 208 -12.76 2.97 -3.56
C ASN A 208 -11.56 2.16 -4.08
N ASN A 209 -11.42 0.90 -3.70
CA ASN A 209 -10.32 0.07 -4.17
C ASN A 209 -10.66 -0.63 -5.47
N LEU A 210 -9.65 -0.78 -6.32
CA LEU A 210 -9.69 -1.52 -7.56
C LEU A 210 -8.91 -2.83 -7.39
N PHE A 211 -9.59 -3.96 -7.45
CA PHE A 211 -8.98 -5.29 -7.48
C PHE A 211 -9.25 -5.94 -8.83
N TRP A 212 -8.18 -6.42 -9.49
CA TRP A 212 -8.33 -7.03 -10.80
C TRP A 212 -7.28 -8.09 -11.09
N GLN A 213 -7.73 -9.26 -11.54
CA GLN A 213 -6.86 -10.38 -11.97
C GLN A 213 -5.81 -10.79 -10.93
N ASN A 214 -6.15 -10.76 -9.65
CA ASN A 214 -5.34 -11.42 -8.63
C ASN A 214 -5.63 -12.94 -8.66
N THR A 215 -4.63 -13.76 -8.34
CA THR A 215 -4.82 -15.21 -8.23
C THR A 215 -5.59 -15.55 -6.96
N GLY A 216 -6.59 -16.44 -7.03
CA GLY A 216 -7.42 -16.80 -5.88
C GLY A 216 -8.44 -15.70 -5.56
N GLY A 217 -8.47 -15.24 -4.30
CA GLY A 217 -9.31 -14.13 -3.86
C GLY A 217 -8.65 -12.77 -4.04
N ASP A 218 -9.47 -11.76 -4.30
CA ASP A 218 -9.07 -10.34 -4.23
C ASP A 218 -8.91 -9.88 -2.79
N LEU A 219 -9.73 -10.45 -1.89
CA LEU A 219 -9.69 -10.18 -0.45
C LEU A 219 -9.94 -11.45 0.33
N PHE A 220 -9.19 -11.64 1.42
CA PHE A 220 -9.51 -12.61 2.46
C PHE A 220 -9.78 -11.90 3.77
N ASN A 221 -11.02 -12.01 4.25
CA ASN A 221 -11.45 -11.46 5.52
C ASN A 221 -11.23 -12.49 6.65
N SER A 222 -10.04 -12.49 7.23
CA SER A 222 -9.78 -13.28 8.44
C SER A 222 -10.20 -12.53 9.72
N ALA A 223 -10.25 -11.20 9.68
CA ALA A 223 -10.69 -10.35 10.78
C ALA A 223 -12.10 -10.73 11.29
N GLY A 224 -13.04 -10.93 10.36
CA GLY A 224 -14.43 -11.33 10.68
C GLY A 224 -14.60 -12.79 11.13
N LEU A 225 -13.54 -13.61 11.08
CA LEU A 225 -13.54 -14.95 11.70
C LEU A 225 -13.27 -14.87 13.22
N GLY A 226 -12.73 -13.74 13.69
CA GLY A 226 -12.57 -13.41 15.10
C GLY A 226 -13.63 -12.42 15.56
N SER A 227 -13.22 -11.41 16.33
CA SER A 227 -14.07 -10.32 16.80
C SER A 227 -13.97 -9.04 15.95
N GLY A 228 -13.27 -9.09 14.82
CA GLY A 228 -13.14 -7.96 13.90
C GLY A 228 -14.35 -7.82 12.98
N SER A 229 -14.35 -6.76 12.19
CA SER A 229 -15.41 -6.51 11.19
C SER A 229 -14.83 -6.00 9.87
N LEU A 230 -15.62 -6.10 8.81
CA LEU A 230 -15.25 -5.64 7.47
C LEU A 230 -16.45 -4.93 6.84
N ALA A 231 -16.26 -3.68 6.44
CA ALA A 231 -17.18 -2.94 5.60
C ALA A 231 -16.54 -2.69 4.21
N LEU A 232 -17.32 -2.88 3.16
CA LEU A 232 -16.89 -2.69 1.78
C LEU A 232 -17.75 -1.62 1.11
N TYR A 233 -17.16 -0.50 0.68
CA TYR A 233 -17.89 0.58 0.00
C TYR A 233 -17.26 0.93 -1.34
N ASN A 234 -18.05 1.03 -2.40
CA ASN A 234 -17.59 1.58 -3.68
C ASN A 234 -16.30 0.93 -4.22
N ASN A 235 -16.11 -0.37 -4.02
CA ASN A 235 -14.95 -1.09 -4.55
C ASN A 235 -15.31 -1.76 -5.89
N ASP A 236 -14.32 -1.82 -6.78
CA ASP A 236 -14.33 -2.81 -7.85
C ASP A 236 -13.56 -4.04 -7.35
N ILE A 237 -14.30 -5.07 -6.95
CA ILE A 237 -13.77 -6.23 -6.24
C ILE A 237 -14.50 -7.51 -6.67
N GLY A 238 -13.72 -8.52 -7.03
CA GLY A 238 -14.18 -9.87 -7.35
C GLY A 238 -14.33 -10.74 -6.10
N PRO A 239 -13.79 -11.97 -6.08
CA PRO A 239 -13.99 -12.91 -4.98
C PRO A 239 -13.46 -12.39 -3.63
N VAL A 240 -14.38 -12.28 -2.67
CA VAL A 240 -14.09 -12.06 -1.25
C VAL A 240 -14.23 -13.40 -0.52
N LEU A 241 -13.16 -13.82 0.15
CA LEU A 241 -13.07 -15.08 0.88
C LEU A 241 -13.05 -14.83 2.40
N GLY A 242 -13.25 -15.90 3.19
CA GLY A 242 -13.30 -15.81 4.64
C GLY A 242 -14.68 -15.41 5.17
N ALA A 243 -14.73 -14.59 6.21
CA ALA A 243 -16.00 -14.12 6.76
C ALA A 243 -16.69 -13.12 5.82
N ALA A 244 -18.04 -13.14 5.82
CA ALA A 244 -18.81 -12.15 5.08
C ALA A 244 -18.54 -10.73 5.60
N ALA A 245 -18.62 -9.74 4.72
CA ALA A 245 -18.61 -8.34 5.13
C ALA A 245 -19.83 -8.03 6.00
N SER A 246 -19.64 -7.29 7.09
CA SER A 246 -20.69 -6.88 8.02
C SER A 246 -21.56 -5.74 7.48
N ALA A 247 -21.04 -4.99 6.51
CA ALA A 247 -21.74 -3.91 5.83
C ALA A 247 -21.15 -3.68 4.44
N GLY A 248 -21.91 -3.05 3.56
CA GLY A 248 -21.37 -2.57 2.30
C GLY A 248 -22.42 -2.13 1.30
N SER A 249 -22.01 -1.26 0.39
CA SER A 249 -22.82 -0.75 -0.73
C SER A 249 -21.90 -0.27 -1.86
N GLY A 250 -22.43 -0.12 -3.06
CA GLY A 250 -21.68 0.43 -4.19
C GLY A 250 -20.54 -0.45 -4.70
N ASN A 251 -20.35 -1.68 -4.20
CA ASN A 251 -19.32 -2.58 -4.73
C ASN A 251 -19.80 -3.25 -6.02
N PHE A 252 -18.89 -3.43 -6.96
CA PHE A 252 -19.13 -4.14 -8.22
C PHE A 252 -17.88 -4.90 -8.65
N SER A 253 -17.99 -5.68 -9.72
CA SER A 253 -16.86 -6.36 -10.36
C SER A 253 -17.03 -6.18 -11.88
N ARG A 254 -16.30 -5.23 -12.43
CA ARG A 254 -16.38 -4.79 -13.83
C ARG A 254 -14.99 -4.72 -14.43
N ASP A 255 -14.91 -4.88 -15.74
CA ASP A 255 -13.66 -4.63 -16.46
C ASP A 255 -13.21 -3.17 -16.17
N PRO A 256 -12.00 -2.96 -15.62
CA PRO A 256 -11.50 -1.63 -15.30
C PRO A 256 -11.29 -0.75 -16.54
N GLN A 257 -11.21 -1.35 -17.74
CA GLN A 257 -10.94 -0.66 -18.99
C GLN A 257 -9.69 0.21 -18.90
N PHE A 258 -8.57 -0.40 -18.51
CA PHE A 258 -7.28 0.27 -18.48
C PHE A 258 -6.93 0.89 -19.85
N ALA A 259 -6.32 2.07 -19.81
CA ALA A 259 -5.82 2.77 -20.99
C ALA A 259 -4.77 1.92 -21.71
N ALA A 260 -4.61 2.16 -23.01
CA ALA A 260 -3.63 1.43 -23.80
C ALA A 260 -2.20 1.66 -23.27
N GLY A 261 -1.34 0.65 -23.44
CA GLY A 261 0.04 0.65 -22.95
C GLY A 261 0.30 -0.52 -22.01
N LEU A 262 1.54 -1.03 -22.04
CA LEU A 262 1.95 -2.12 -21.15
C LEU A 262 1.89 -1.63 -19.70
N LEU A 263 1.12 -2.33 -18.86
CA LEU A 263 0.93 -2.03 -17.43
C LEU A 263 0.47 -0.58 -17.15
N ASN A 264 -0.24 0.04 -18.10
CA ASN A 264 -0.86 1.34 -17.86
C ASN A 264 -2.13 1.17 -17.02
N LEU A 265 -2.03 1.42 -15.72
CA LEU A 265 -3.14 1.23 -14.79
C LEU A 265 -4.10 2.42 -14.70
N ARG A 266 -3.92 3.45 -15.54
CA ARG A 266 -4.91 4.53 -15.65
C ARG A 266 -6.17 4.03 -16.34
N LEU A 267 -7.32 4.48 -15.87
CA LEU A 267 -8.60 4.17 -16.48
C LEU A 267 -8.79 4.92 -17.80
N ARG A 268 -9.47 4.32 -18.78
CA ARG A 268 -10.05 5.07 -19.90
C ARG A 268 -11.22 5.91 -19.40
N SER A 269 -11.51 7.01 -20.09
CA SER A 269 -12.67 7.86 -19.77
C SER A 269 -14.02 7.13 -19.85
N SER A 270 -14.11 6.04 -20.62
CA SER A 270 -15.30 5.19 -20.71
C SER A 270 -15.44 4.18 -19.58
N SER A 271 -14.44 4.06 -18.70
CA SER A 271 -14.42 3.07 -17.64
C SER A 271 -15.60 3.29 -16.69
N PRO A 272 -16.28 2.22 -16.25
CA PRO A 272 -17.34 2.34 -15.25
C PRO A 272 -16.79 2.75 -13.87
N LEU A 273 -15.48 2.79 -13.70
CA LEU A 273 -14.78 3.09 -12.46
C LEU A 273 -14.49 4.59 -12.28
N VAL A 274 -14.67 5.37 -13.35
CA VAL A 274 -14.48 6.82 -13.35
C VAL A 274 -15.65 7.51 -12.65
N ASN A 275 -15.37 8.43 -11.72
CA ASN A 275 -16.33 9.12 -10.86
C ASN A 275 -17.27 8.20 -10.05
N ALA A 276 -16.84 6.97 -9.77
CA ALA A 276 -17.70 5.95 -9.13
C ALA A 276 -17.42 5.75 -7.63
N GLY A 277 -16.36 6.38 -7.11
CA GLY A 277 -15.96 6.28 -5.71
C GLY A 277 -16.73 7.21 -4.76
N ASP A 278 -16.60 6.92 -3.47
CA ASP A 278 -17.00 7.78 -2.37
C ASP A 278 -15.99 8.92 -2.18
N ASN A 279 -16.46 10.17 -2.18
CA ASN A 279 -15.61 11.35 -2.01
C ASN A 279 -15.13 11.54 -0.56
N ALA A 280 -15.77 10.90 0.42
CA ALA A 280 -15.49 11.09 1.82
C ALA A 280 -15.64 9.79 2.65
N PRO A 281 -14.91 8.70 2.30
CA PRO A 281 -14.92 7.49 3.11
C PRO A 281 -14.40 7.79 4.52
N ALA A 282 -14.81 7.00 5.52
CA ALA A 282 -14.40 7.24 6.90
C ALA A 282 -12.90 7.01 7.04
N GLY A 283 -12.13 8.01 7.50
CA GLY A 283 -10.66 7.98 7.47
C GLY A 283 -10.04 8.68 6.25
N GLY A 284 -10.87 9.07 5.27
CA GLY A 284 -10.52 9.93 4.14
C GLY A 284 -9.79 9.21 3.00
N ILE A 285 -9.87 9.81 1.80
CA ILE A 285 -9.25 9.29 0.56
C ILE A 285 -7.86 9.91 0.28
N GLY A 286 -7.43 10.91 1.05
CA GLY A 286 -6.19 11.64 0.83
C GLY A 286 -6.30 12.70 -0.26
N ASP A 287 -5.33 13.61 -0.29
CA ASP A 287 -5.38 14.79 -1.17
C ASP A 287 -4.97 14.48 -2.61
N TYR A 288 -4.10 13.49 -2.79
CA TYR A 288 -3.42 13.22 -4.05
C TYR A 288 -3.47 11.73 -4.41
N ASP A 289 -3.58 11.45 -5.70
CA ASP A 289 -3.43 10.12 -6.29
C ASP A 289 -1.96 9.68 -6.31
N VAL A 290 -1.68 8.44 -6.72
CA VAL A 290 -0.32 7.87 -6.72
C VAL A 290 0.67 8.62 -7.62
N THR A 291 0.18 9.44 -8.55
CA THR A 291 1.00 10.26 -9.46
C THR A 291 1.22 11.68 -8.97
N GLY A 292 0.60 12.06 -7.85
CA GLY A 292 0.64 13.40 -7.28
C GLY A 292 -0.43 14.35 -7.83
N ALA A 293 -1.37 13.85 -8.64
CA ALA A 293 -2.52 14.62 -9.09
C ALA A 293 -3.56 14.72 -7.97
N ARG A 294 -4.39 15.78 -7.93
CA ARG A 294 -5.46 15.89 -6.92
C ARG A 294 -6.46 14.75 -7.07
N ARG A 295 -6.99 14.21 -5.97
CA ARG A 295 -8.01 13.17 -5.99
C ARG A 295 -9.33 13.63 -6.62
N LEU A 296 -10.10 14.48 -5.95
CA LEU A 296 -11.38 14.86 -6.57
C LEU A 296 -11.15 15.83 -7.76
N GLN A 297 -11.13 15.29 -9.00
CA GLN A 297 -11.03 16.06 -10.26
C GLN A 297 -12.37 16.14 -11.01
N GLY A 298 -13.29 15.21 -10.76
CA GLY A 298 -14.62 15.18 -11.37
C GLY A 298 -15.77 15.26 -10.35
N ALA A 299 -16.89 14.64 -10.68
CA ALA A 299 -18.07 14.55 -9.80
C ALA A 299 -17.85 13.60 -8.62
N GLY A 300 -17.03 12.57 -8.82
CA GLY A 300 -16.61 11.60 -7.83
C GLY A 300 -15.12 11.33 -7.94
N VAL A 301 -14.50 10.77 -6.91
CA VAL A 301 -13.17 10.17 -7.06
C VAL A 301 -13.26 8.93 -7.94
N ASP A 302 -12.23 8.68 -8.71
CA ASP A 302 -12.09 7.42 -9.45
C ASP A 302 -11.76 6.27 -8.50
N ILE A 303 -12.30 5.08 -8.78
CA ILE A 303 -11.95 3.86 -8.04
C ILE A 303 -10.56 3.39 -8.45
N GLY A 304 -9.72 3.11 -7.45
CA GLY A 304 -8.31 2.77 -7.64
C GLY A 304 -7.36 3.92 -7.26
N ALA A 305 -6.07 3.77 -7.56
CA ALA A 305 -4.98 4.63 -7.11
C ALA A 305 -4.71 5.86 -8.00
N TYR A 306 -5.40 5.95 -9.13
CA TYR A 306 -5.21 6.97 -10.15
C TYR A 306 -6.51 7.73 -10.37
N GLU A 307 -6.41 9.03 -10.59
CA GLU A 307 -7.50 9.81 -11.18
C GLU A 307 -7.31 9.93 -12.69
N SER A 308 -8.42 9.88 -13.42
CA SER A 308 -8.48 10.26 -14.81
C SER A 308 -8.70 11.77 -14.93
N ASP A 309 -8.02 12.40 -15.88
CA ASP A 309 -8.16 13.83 -16.15
C ASP A 309 -9.48 14.10 -16.88
N VAL A 310 -10.60 14.04 -16.16
CA VAL A 310 -11.94 14.24 -16.71
C VAL A 310 -12.26 15.70 -17.07
N LEU A 311 -11.39 16.65 -16.68
CA LEU A 311 -11.65 18.09 -16.86
C LEU A 311 -11.57 18.57 -18.32
N PHE A 312 -10.93 17.82 -19.22
CA PHE A 312 -10.78 18.22 -20.63
C PHE A 312 -11.72 17.50 -21.62
N PHE A 313 -12.60 16.61 -21.17
CA PHE A 313 -13.45 15.80 -22.07
C PHE A 313 -14.80 16.44 -22.43
N HIS A 314 -15.11 17.65 -21.96
CA HIS A 314 -16.29 18.39 -22.42
C HIS A 314 -16.00 19.15 -23.73
N GLY A 315 -15.92 18.43 -24.86
CA GLY A 315 -16.33 18.95 -26.17
C GLY A 315 -15.32 19.74 -27.00
N PHE A 316 -14.03 19.43 -26.95
CA PHE A 316 -13.02 20.02 -27.86
C PHE A 316 -12.34 19.01 -28.80
N GLU A 317 -12.84 17.78 -28.95
CA GLU A 317 -12.42 16.96 -30.09
C GLU A 317 -13.09 17.50 -31.37
N LEU A 318 -12.27 18.05 -32.28
CA LEU A 318 -12.70 18.44 -33.63
C LEU A 318 -13.14 17.21 -34.44
N PRO A 319 -14.13 17.36 -35.33
CA PRO A 319 -14.78 16.26 -36.06
C PRO A 319 -13.85 15.41 -36.92
#